data_AF-A0A848KR60-F1
#
_entry.id   AF-A0A848KR60-F1
#
_cell.length_a   1.000
_cell.length_b   1.000
_cell.length_c   1.000
_cell.angle_alpha   90.00
_cell.angle_beta   90.00
_cell.angle_gamma   90.00
#
_symmetry.space_group_name_H-M   'P 1'
#
loop_
_entity.id
_entity.type
_entity.pdbx_description
1 polymer ?
#
loop_
_entity_poly.entity_id
_entity_poly.type
_entity_poly.pdbx_seq_one_letter_code
_entity_poly.pdbx_strand_id
1 'polypeptide(L)'
;MSDDTTTPEPTDTEPSTAETTSAATESNGRRGVVTLVLGAVALLLIGLGLGVGLGTWLSSNVPDDDVPAANSAAVGFAQDMTRHHEQGVQMAALAMNNGVDPQVKSLAYDIVTTQSNEIGQMQSWLTRWGYPIINPGEPMAWMGHDMASMDMSAMPGMSMAPSSAAPSSTMVGGHDHGSMPMPMPSTPATTPAPSTSAPSTEAADTSADEPPMPGMATEAEMAKLRSLKGRDSDVYFLQLMLRHHQGGAHMMAYAADPKNVSQDYVRDLASTMERTQGNEIKTLQAMLATYGAPELPMN
;
A
#
# COMPACT_ATOMS: atom_id res chain seq x y z
N MET A 1 -52.06 69.61 -10.65
CA MET A 1 -52.97 69.33 -11.77
C MET A 1 -53.54 67.94 -11.55
N SER A 2 -54.86 67.85 -11.57
CA SER A 2 -55.69 66.65 -11.47
C SER A 2 -55.75 65.89 -12.79
N ASP A 3 -56.07 64.59 -12.71
CA ASP A 3 -56.97 63.77 -13.57
C ASP A 3 -56.92 62.34 -12.94
N ASP A 4 -57.93 61.76 -12.29
CA ASP A 4 -59.26 61.27 -12.76
C ASP A 4 -59.10 60.22 -13.89
N THR A 5 -59.64 59.00 -13.94
CA THR A 5 -60.79 58.30 -13.33
C THR A 5 -60.64 56.77 -13.60
N THR A 6 -61.31 55.92 -12.81
CA THR A 6 -62.15 54.75 -13.25
C THR A 6 -61.84 53.38 -12.61
N THR A 7 -62.80 52.90 -11.81
CA THR A 7 -63.13 51.47 -11.54
C THR A 7 -64.42 51.13 -12.32
N PRO A 8 -64.71 49.87 -12.73
CA PRO A 8 -65.50 48.96 -11.84
C PRO A 8 -65.16 47.43 -11.90
N GLU A 9 -65.58 46.78 -10.81
CA GLU A 9 -65.79 45.36 -10.35
C GLU A 9 -66.39 44.31 -11.34
N PRO A 10 -66.80 43.05 -10.94
CA PRO A 10 -66.61 42.24 -9.70
C PRO A 10 -66.38 40.71 -9.92
N THR A 11 -66.11 39.93 -8.86
CA THR A 11 -66.90 38.69 -8.57
C THR A 11 -66.69 38.13 -7.16
N ASP A 12 -67.82 37.78 -6.55
CA ASP A 12 -68.11 37.35 -5.19
C ASP A 12 -67.46 36.02 -4.74
N THR A 13 -67.33 35.83 -3.43
CA THR A 13 -68.12 34.84 -2.65
C THR A 13 -67.83 34.98 -1.14
N GLU A 14 -68.90 35.20 -0.37
CA GLU A 14 -68.96 35.24 1.11
C GLU A 14 -69.35 33.87 1.74
N PRO A 15 -69.35 33.72 3.09
CA PRO A 15 -69.17 32.46 3.84
C PRO A 15 -70.40 31.90 4.58
N SER A 16 -70.20 30.78 5.31
CA SER A 16 -70.67 30.50 6.70
C SER A 16 -71.67 29.34 6.98
N THR A 17 -71.53 28.84 8.22
CA THR A 17 -72.36 27.92 9.07
C THR A 17 -72.09 26.41 8.91
N ALA A 18 -71.51 25.66 9.87
CA ALA A 18 -71.70 25.40 11.32
C ALA A 18 -72.41 24.05 11.58
N GLU A 19 -71.77 23.12 12.30
CA GLU A 19 -72.32 22.38 13.47
C GLU A 19 -71.38 21.26 13.99
N THR A 20 -71.61 20.91 15.25
CA THR A 20 -70.73 20.27 16.24
C THR A 20 -70.94 18.74 16.36
N THR A 21 -69.88 18.02 16.80
CA THR A 21 -69.87 16.75 17.55
C THR A 21 -69.62 15.45 16.75
N SER A 22 -68.49 14.79 16.99
CA SER A 22 -68.44 13.53 17.76
C SER A 22 -67.03 12.91 17.73
N ALA A 23 -66.51 12.63 18.93
CA ALA A 23 -65.32 11.84 19.14
C ALA A 23 -65.61 10.36 18.86
N ALA A 24 -64.89 9.77 17.90
CA ALA A 24 -64.54 8.35 17.76
C ALA A 24 -64.01 8.19 16.32
N THR A 25 -62.72 7.96 16.07
CA THR A 25 -62.20 6.59 15.99
C THR A 25 -60.66 6.66 15.97
N GLU A 26 -60.03 6.87 17.13
CA GLU A 26 -58.64 6.45 17.35
C GLU A 26 -58.63 4.95 17.66
N SER A 27 -58.65 4.08 16.64
CA SER A 27 -58.20 2.69 16.84
C SER A 27 -57.75 1.95 15.58
N ASN A 28 -58.04 2.48 14.39
CA ASN A 28 -57.71 1.78 13.14
C ASN A 28 -56.26 1.96 12.65
N GLY A 29 -55.55 2.99 13.11
CA GLY A 29 -54.17 3.27 12.67
C GLY A 29 -53.12 2.34 13.27
N ARG A 30 -53.23 1.99 14.56
CA ARG A 30 -52.21 1.17 15.26
C ARG A 30 -52.23 -0.29 14.80
N ARG A 31 -53.40 -0.85 14.48
CA ARG A 31 -53.53 -2.23 13.98
C ARG A 31 -52.95 -2.38 12.57
N GLY A 32 -53.17 -1.40 11.69
CA GLY A 32 -52.59 -1.38 10.34
C GLY A 32 -51.07 -1.21 10.33
N VAL A 33 -50.53 -0.39 11.24
CA VAL A 33 -49.07 -0.20 11.38
C VAL A 33 -48.40 -1.44 11.97
N VAL A 34 -49.00 -2.10 12.97
CA VAL A 34 -48.44 -3.31 13.58
C VAL A 34 -48.42 -4.50 12.61
N THR A 35 -49.46 -4.69 11.78
CA THR A 35 -49.46 -5.75 10.75
C THR A 35 -48.47 -5.47 9.63
N LEU A 36 -48.28 -4.21 9.22
CA LEU A 36 -47.26 -3.82 8.25
C LEU A 36 -45.84 -4.07 8.78
N VAL A 37 -45.57 -3.71 10.04
CA VAL A 37 -44.25 -3.92 10.66
C VAL A 37 -43.95 -5.42 10.83
N LEU A 38 -44.92 -6.23 11.28
CA LEU A 38 -44.73 -7.68 11.39
C LEU A 38 -44.57 -8.37 10.03
N GLY A 39 -45.31 -7.92 9.00
CA GLY A 39 -45.12 -8.40 7.63
C GLY A 39 -43.74 -8.06 7.08
N ALA A 40 -43.24 -6.85 7.32
CA ALA A 40 -41.90 -6.42 6.91
C ALA A 40 -40.80 -7.20 7.64
N VAL A 41 -40.96 -7.47 8.94
CA VAL A 41 -40.00 -8.28 9.72
C VAL A 41 -40.01 -9.74 9.26
N ALA A 42 -41.18 -10.34 8.98
CA ALA A 42 -41.26 -11.70 8.45
C ALA A 42 -40.61 -11.82 7.07
N LEU A 43 -40.82 -10.85 6.17
CA LEU A 43 -40.17 -10.81 4.86
C LEU A 43 -38.65 -10.60 4.98
N LEU A 44 -38.19 -9.79 5.93
CA LEU A 44 -36.76 -9.62 6.23
C LEU A 44 -36.13 -10.91 6.76
N LEU A 45 -36.81 -11.64 7.65
CA LEU A 45 -36.31 -12.91 8.20
C LEU A 45 -36.31 -14.03 7.16
N ILE A 46 -37.30 -14.07 6.27
CA ILE A 46 -37.33 -15.01 5.14
C ILE A 46 -36.26 -14.65 4.11
N GLY A 47 -36.08 -13.35 3.80
CA GLY A 47 -35.01 -12.87 2.94
C GLY A 47 -33.61 -13.14 3.51
N LEU A 48 -33.44 -13.02 4.82
CA LEU A 48 -32.19 -13.35 5.52
C LEU A 48 -31.95 -14.87 5.53
N GLY A 49 -32.98 -15.68 5.81
CA GLY A 49 -32.89 -17.14 5.78
C GLY A 49 -32.61 -17.69 4.38
N LEU A 50 -33.28 -17.15 3.35
CA LEU A 50 -33.00 -17.46 1.94
C LEU A 50 -31.64 -16.93 1.50
N GLY A 51 -31.21 -15.76 1.95
CA GLY A 51 -29.90 -15.19 1.65
C GLY A 51 -28.75 -16.01 2.25
N VAL A 52 -28.90 -16.49 3.49
CA VAL A 52 -27.93 -17.39 4.13
C VAL A 52 -27.96 -18.77 3.47
N GLY A 53 -29.13 -19.36 3.25
CA GLY A 53 -29.26 -20.69 2.61
C GLY A 53 -28.74 -20.71 1.17
N LEU A 54 -29.13 -19.72 0.36
CA LEU A 54 -28.65 -19.57 -1.02
C LEU A 54 -27.16 -19.19 -1.05
N GLY A 55 -26.68 -18.36 -0.10
CA GLY A 55 -25.26 -18.03 0.04
C GLY A 55 -24.40 -19.25 0.35
N THR A 56 -24.86 -20.15 1.22
CA THR A 56 -24.17 -21.41 1.51
C THR A 56 -24.21 -22.40 0.34
N TRP A 57 -25.32 -22.45 -0.41
CA TRP A 57 -25.49 -23.33 -1.57
C TRP A 57 -24.74 -22.84 -2.83
N LEU A 58 -24.63 -21.52 -3.01
CA LEU A 58 -23.79 -20.91 -4.06
C LEU A 58 -22.30 -21.05 -3.73
N SER A 59 -21.92 -20.90 -2.46
CA SER A 59 -20.52 -21.05 -2.03
C SER A 59 -20.01 -22.49 -2.12
N SER A 60 -20.89 -23.49 -1.96
CA SER A 60 -20.53 -24.90 -2.15
C SER A 60 -20.31 -25.31 -3.62
N ASN A 61 -20.50 -24.39 -4.58
CA ASN A 61 -20.30 -24.64 -6.01
C ASN A 61 -19.15 -23.79 -6.61
N VAL A 62 -18.34 -23.12 -5.79
CA VAL A 62 -17.03 -22.60 -6.24
C VAL A 62 -16.08 -23.80 -6.23
N PRO A 63 -15.48 -24.19 -7.37
CA PRO A 63 -14.54 -25.29 -7.40
C PRO A 63 -13.39 -25.03 -6.41
N ASP A 64 -13.04 -26.03 -5.60
CA ASP A 64 -11.78 -26.06 -4.83
C ASP A 64 -10.53 -25.96 -5.75
N ASP A 65 -10.73 -26.01 -7.08
CA ASP A 65 -9.70 -26.03 -8.11
C ASP A 65 -9.08 -24.66 -8.44
N ASP A 66 -9.51 -23.55 -7.81
CA ASP A 66 -8.93 -22.20 -8.04
C ASP A 66 -7.90 -21.77 -6.97
N VAL A 67 -7.43 -22.72 -6.15
CA VAL A 67 -6.29 -22.48 -5.26
C VAL A 67 -4.99 -22.61 -6.08
N PRO A 68 -4.20 -21.53 -6.25
CA PRO A 68 -2.95 -21.61 -6.97
C PRO A 68 -1.93 -22.50 -6.24
N ALA A 69 -0.98 -23.09 -6.96
CA ALA A 69 0.13 -23.80 -6.33
C ALA A 69 0.97 -22.87 -5.42
N ALA A 70 1.53 -23.41 -4.34
CA ALA A 70 2.28 -22.62 -3.35
C ALA A 70 3.47 -21.85 -3.95
N ASN A 71 4.09 -22.39 -4.99
CA ASN A 71 5.21 -21.79 -5.72
C ASN A 71 4.79 -21.03 -6.99
N SER A 72 3.49 -20.75 -7.14
CA SER A 72 2.97 -20.01 -8.29
C SER A 72 3.29 -18.51 -8.20
N ALA A 73 3.31 -17.85 -9.36
CA ALA A 73 3.42 -16.40 -9.45
C ALA A 73 2.32 -15.67 -8.67
N ALA A 74 1.10 -16.20 -8.63
CA ALA A 74 -0.02 -15.59 -7.91
C ALA A 74 0.24 -15.50 -6.40
N VAL A 75 0.74 -16.58 -5.80
CA VAL A 75 1.04 -16.65 -4.36
C VAL A 75 2.25 -15.78 -4.03
N GLY A 76 3.34 -15.93 -4.79
CA GLY A 76 4.55 -15.14 -4.59
C GLY A 76 4.32 -13.64 -4.75
N PHE A 77 3.59 -13.23 -5.80
CA PHE A 77 3.19 -11.83 -6.00
C PHE A 77 2.41 -11.29 -4.81
N ALA A 78 1.38 -12.02 -4.33
CA ALA A 78 0.57 -11.57 -3.22
C ALA A 78 1.39 -11.39 -1.94
N GLN A 79 2.34 -12.29 -1.65
CA GLN A 79 3.19 -12.20 -0.47
C GLN A 79 4.21 -11.05 -0.57
N ASP A 80 4.94 -11.00 -1.69
CA ASP A 80 6.03 -10.04 -1.88
C ASP A 80 5.48 -8.63 -2.08
N MET A 81 4.42 -8.46 -2.86
CA MET A 81 3.78 -7.15 -3.04
C MET A 81 3.08 -6.67 -1.77
N THR A 82 2.58 -7.56 -0.90
CA THR A 82 2.11 -7.16 0.44
C THR A 82 3.24 -6.51 1.24
N ARG A 83 4.41 -7.16 1.33
CA ARG A 83 5.58 -6.60 2.02
C ARG A 83 6.06 -5.29 1.37
N HIS A 84 6.04 -5.22 0.05
CA HIS A 84 6.45 -4.04 -0.71
C HIS A 84 5.52 -2.86 -0.40
N HIS A 85 4.20 -3.05 -0.44
CA HIS A 85 3.21 -2.03 -0.11
C HIS A 85 3.21 -1.63 1.37
N GLU A 86 3.46 -2.55 2.30
CA GLU A 86 3.56 -2.20 3.72
C GLU A 86 4.64 -1.14 3.98
N GLN A 87 5.78 -1.21 3.26
CA GLN A 87 6.80 -0.17 3.32
C GLN A 87 6.34 1.16 2.70
N GLY A 88 5.61 1.10 1.58
CA GLY A 88 5.01 2.29 0.96
C GLY A 88 4.05 3.01 1.89
N VAL A 89 3.13 2.27 2.52
CA VAL A 89 2.23 2.78 3.57
C VAL A 89 3.01 3.39 4.73
N GLN A 90 4.10 2.76 5.18
CA GLN A 90 4.95 3.30 6.24
C GLN A 90 5.60 4.63 5.85
N MET A 91 6.17 4.72 4.64
CA MET A 91 6.79 5.96 4.13
C MET A 91 5.76 7.09 4.02
N ALA A 92 4.57 6.79 3.50
CA ALA A 92 3.51 7.77 3.33
C ALA A 92 2.96 8.27 4.68
N ALA A 93 2.78 7.38 5.67
CA ALA A 93 2.42 7.79 7.02
C ALA A 93 3.45 8.73 7.66
N LEU A 94 4.75 8.50 7.42
CA LEU A 94 5.81 9.40 7.88
C LEU A 94 5.71 10.77 7.20
N ALA A 95 5.47 10.83 5.89
CA ALA A 95 5.30 12.08 5.16
C ALA A 95 4.09 12.90 5.63
N MET A 96 2.95 12.25 5.91
CA MET A 96 1.78 12.91 6.47
C MET A 96 2.09 13.61 7.81
N ASN A 97 2.86 12.95 8.67
CA ASN A 97 3.22 13.46 9.99
C ASN A 97 4.35 14.50 9.97
N ASN A 98 5.38 14.27 9.16
CA ASN A 98 6.63 15.02 9.20
C ASN A 98 6.70 16.14 8.15
N GLY A 99 5.97 16.00 7.05
CA GLY A 99 5.94 16.93 5.93
C GLY A 99 5.22 18.24 6.24
N VAL A 100 5.37 19.23 5.36
CA VAL A 100 4.71 20.54 5.47
C VAL A 100 3.93 20.93 4.22
N ASP A 101 4.25 20.38 3.06
CA ASP A 101 3.53 20.67 1.82
C ASP A 101 2.17 19.96 1.76
N PRO A 102 1.05 20.69 1.66
CA PRO A 102 -0.28 20.11 1.56
C PRO A 102 -0.45 19.16 0.37
N GLN A 103 0.22 19.40 -0.75
CA GLN A 103 0.14 18.52 -1.92
C GLN A 103 0.82 17.18 -1.67
N VAL A 104 1.99 17.20 -1.01
CA VAL A 104 2.69 15.97 -0.62
C VAL A 104 1.90 15.18 0.40
N LYS A 105 1.24 15.85 1.36
CA LYS A 105 0.35 15.19 2.32
C LYS A 105 -0.88 14.58 1.67
N SER A 106 -1.47 15.24 0.68
CA SER A 106 -2.60 14.70 -0.08
C SER A 106 -2.18 13.43 -0.82
N LEU A 107 -1.06 13.48 -1.55
CA LEU A 107 -0.52 12.31 -2.25
C LEU A 107 -0.22 11.16 -1.28
N ALA A 108 0.41 11.45 -0.14
CA ALA A 108 0.68 10.44 0.87
C ALA A 108 -0.60 9.80 1.44
N TYR A 109 -1.66 10.59 1.66
CA TYR A 109 -2.95 10.07 2.09
C TYR A 109 -3.58 9.13 1.06
N ASP A 110 -3.52 9.49 -0.23
CA ASP A 110 -4.04 8.68 -1.32
C ASP A 110 -3.28 7.34 -1.44
N ILE A 111 -1.95 7.38 -1.30
CA ILE A 111 -1.08 6.20 -1.30
C ILE A 111 -1.41 5.29 -0.11
N VAL A 112 -1.48 5.82 1.12
CA VAL A 112 -1.85 5.02 2.31
C VAL A 112 -3.18 4.32 2.09
N THR A 113 -4.18 5.04 1.58
CA THR A 113 -5.53 4.52 1.40
C THR A 113 -5.56 3.41 0.35
N THR A 114 -4.94 3.65 -0.81
CA THR A 114 -4.94 2.71 -1.94
C THR A 114 -4.14 1.46 -1.61
N GLN A 115 -2.90 1.62 -1.16
CA GLN A 115 -2.03 0.48 -0.85
C GLN A 115 -2.54 -0.35 0.34
N SER A 116 -3.17 0.28 1.34
CA SER A 116 -3.79 -0.48 2.45
C SER A 116 -4.96 -1.35 1.99
N ASN A 117 -5.78 -0.86 1.05
CA ASN A 117 -6.88 -1.64 0.46
C ASN A 117 -6.34 -2.80 -0.38
N GLU A 118 -5.26 -2.57 -1.12
CA GLU A 118 -4.57 -3.58 -1.93
C GLU A 118 -3.92 -4.68 -1.08
N ILE A 119 -3.25 -4.30 0.02
CA ILE A 119 -2.73 -5.24 1.04
C ILE A 119 -3.87 -6.12 1.56
N GLY A 120 -5.01 -5.53 1.92
CA GLY A 120 -6.16 -6.29 2.44
C GLY A 120 -6.71 -7.31 1.43
N GLN A 121 -6.72 -6.98 0.14
CA GLN A 121 -7.13 -7.92 -0.92
C GLN A 121 -6.15 -9.09 -1.04
N MET A 122 -4.84 -8.81 -1.12
CA MET A 122 -3.81 -9.85 -1.25
C MET A 122 -3.74 -10.76 -0.02
N GLN A 123 -3.81 -10.19 1.20
CA GLN A 123 -3.85 -10.96 2.45
C GLN A 123 -5.12 -11.81 2.55
N SER A 124 -6.25 -11.33 2.04
CA SER A 124 -7.51 -12.08 1.98
C SER A 124 -7.39 -13.30 1.06
N TRP A 125 -6.74 -13.15 -0.10
CA TRP A 125 -6.46 -14.28 -1.00
C TRP A 125 -5.55 -15.30 -0.34
N LEU A 126 -4.42 -14.88 0.24
CA LEU A 126 -3.48 -15.77 0.93
C LEU A 126 -4.16 -16.55 2.06
N THR A 127 -4.99 -15.87 2.86
CA THR A 127 -5.76 -16.52 3.93
C THR A 127 -6.74 -17.54 3.37
N ARG A 128 -7.46 -17.22 2.29
CA ARG A 128 -8.43 -18.12 1.65
C ARG A 128 -7.74 -19.33 1.01
N TRP A 129 -6.59 -19.13 0.37
CA TRP A 129 -5.80 -20.19 -0.24
C TRP A 129 -5.04 -21.04 0.80
N GLY A 130 -5.01 -20.64 2.07
CA GLY A 130 -4.32 -21.37 3.14
C GLY A 130 -2.80 -21.16 3.16
N TYR A 131 -2.30 -20.06 2.60
CA TYR A 131 -0.88 -19.72 2.56
C TYR A 131 -0.52 -18.64 3.59
N PRO A 132 0.74 -18.62 4.10
CA PRO A 132 1.20 -17.56 4.97
C PRO A 132 1.24 -16.21 4.23
N ILE A 133 0.97 -15.12 4.95
CA ILE A 133 1.05 -13.74 4.42
C ILE A 133 2.49 -13.37 4.08
N ILE A 134 3.43 -13.78 4.93
CA ILE A 134 4.85 -13.57 4.72
C ILE A 134 5.40 -14.71 3.86
N ASN A 135 6.12 -14.35 2.79
CA ASN A 135 6.81 -15.32 1.94
C ASN A 135 7.85 -16.09 2.77
N PRO A 136 7.73 -17.43 2.91
CA PRO A 136 8.70 -18.24 3.64
C PRO A 136 9.95 -18.59 2.82
N GLY A 137 9.95 -18.31 1.51
CA GLY A 137 11.07 -18.51 0.60
C GLY A 137 11.80 -17.22 0.26
N GLU A 138 12.66 -17.31 -0.76
CA GLU A 138 13.37 -16.15 -1.30
C GLU A 138 12.39 -15.17 -1.95
N PRO A 139 12.46 -13.86 -1.62
CA PRO A 139 11.72 -12.83 -2.33
C PRO A 139 11.96 -12.92 -3.84
N MET A 140 10.93 -12.63 -4.63
CA MET A 140 10.96 -12.59 -6.09
C MET A 140 11.23 -13.93 -6.80
N ALA A 141 11.42 -15.04 -6.08
CA ALA A 141 11.69 -16.35 -6.68
C ALA A 141 10.60 -16.83 -7.66
N TRP A 142 9.38 -16.32 -7.48
CA TRP A 142 8.20 -16.61 -8.31
C TRP A 142 8.23 -15.95 -9.70
N MET A 143 9.12 -14.98 -9.94
CA MET A 143 9.32 -14.36 -11.27
C MET A 143 10.34 -15.12 -12.15
N GLY A 144 10.92 -16.22 -11.63
CA GLY A 144 11.94 -17.02 -12.31
C GLY A 144 13.35 -16.42 -12.21
N HIS A 145 14.37 -17.22 -12.55
CA HIS A 145 15.78 -16.81 -12.49
C HIS A 145 16.22 -15.82 -13.58
N ASP A 146 15.35 -15.47 -14.54
CA ASP A 146 15.74 -14.67 -15.72
C ASP A 146 15.89 -13.16 -15.41
N MET A 147 15.38 -12.67 -14.27
CA MET A 147 15.48 -11.25 -13.90
C MET A 147 16.87 -10.85 -13.39
N ALA A 148 17.70 -11.79 -12.92
CA ALA A 148 19.09 -11.52 -12.53
C ALA A 148 20.00 -11.18 -13.73
N SER A 149 19.49 -11.33 -14.96
CA SER A 149 20.25 -11.08 -16.20
C SER A 149 19.74 -9.89 -17.01
N MET A 150 18.64 -9.25 -16.60
CA MET A 150 18.17 -8.02 -17.24
C MET A 150 18.96 -6.83 -16.71
N ASP A 151 20.00 -6.47 -17.46
CA ASP A 151 20.71 -5.21 -17.29
C ASP A 151 19.72 -4.04 -17.30
N MET A 152 19.44 -3.47 -16.13
CA MET A 152 18.56 -2.31 -15.94
C MET A 152 19.08 -1.06 -16.68
N SER A 153 20.30 -1.08 -17.21
CA SER A 153 20.87 -0.05 -18.08
C SER A 153 20.27 -0.06 -19.50
N ALA A 154 19.54 -1.12 -19.89
CA ALA A 154 19.11 -1.34 -21.27
C ALA A 154 17.70 -0.82 -21.60
N MET A 155 17.01 -0.10 -20.69
CA MET A 155 15.72 0.53 -21.02
C MET A 155 15.90 1.67 -22.05
N PRO A 156 15.37 1.56 -23.29
CA PRO A 156 15.49 2.62 -24.28
C PRO A 156 14.52 3.75 -23.94
N GLY A 157 14.98 4.84 -23.33
CA GLY A 157 14.13 6.00 -23.07
C GLY A 157 14.67 7.13 -22.20
N MET A 158 15.66 6.90 -21.34
CA MET A 158 16.27 7.97 -20.53
C MET A 158 17.71 8.22 -20.97
N SER A 159 17.94 9.26 -21.75
CA SER A 159 19.29 9.73 -22.05
C SER A 159 19.93 10.33 -20.80
N MET A 160 20.81 9.58 -20.14
CA MET A 160 21.73 10.15 -19.16
C MET A 160 22.91 10.77 -19.90
N ALA A 161 23.04 12.09 -19.85
CA ALA A 161 24.25 12.77 -20.27
C ALA A 161 25.38 12.48 -19.27
N PRO A 162 26.61 12.16 -19.73
CA PRO A 162 27.73 11.92 -18.83
C PRO A 162 28.22 13.25 -18.26
N SER A 163 28.16 13.41 -16.93
CA SER A 163 28.84 14.51 -16.24
C SER A 163 30.28 14.10 -15.94
N SER A 164 31.20 14.91 -16.47
CA SER A 164 32.64 14.71 -16.44
C SER A 164 33.25 14.75 -15.04
N ALA A 165 34.25 13.87 -14.85
CA ALA A 165 35.05 13.68 -13.65
C ALA A 165 35.87 14.91 -13.18
N ALA A 166 36.23 14.90 -11.90
CA ALA A 166 37.46 15.51 -11.37
C ALA A 166 37.95 14.77 -10.08
N PRO A 167 39.26 14.82 -9.74
CA PRO A 167 39.99 13.65 -9.23
C PRO A 167 40.28 13.61 -7.72
N SER A 168 40.54 12.37 -7.27
CA SER A 168 41.07 11.98 -5.96
C SER A 168 42.45 12.58 -5.66
N SER A 169 42.67 13.01 -4.42
CA SER A 169 44.00 13.30 -3.87
C SER A 169 44.37 12.29 -2.79
N THR A 170 45.48 11.63 -3.04
CA THR A 170 46.30 10.77 -2.18
C THR A 170 46.73 11.47 -0.89
N MET A 171 46.68 10.76 0.26
CA MET A 171 47.55 11.03 1.41
C MET A 171 48.02 9.71 2.04
N VAL A 172 49.31 9.65 2.31
CA VAL A 172 50.14 8.54 2.83
C VAL A 172 50.59 8.86 4.25
N GLY A 173 50.73 7.83 5.10
CA GLY A 173 51.49 7.84 6.38
C GLY A 173 50.66 7.26 7.54
N GLY A 174 51.11 6.36 8.43
CA GLY A 174 52.44 5.85 8.75
C GLY A 174 52.56 5.69 10.28
N HIS A 175 52.44 4.45 10.77
CA HIS A 175 52.99 3.80 12.00
C HIS A 175 53.03 4.47 13.40
N ASP A 176 52.35 3.79 14.34
CA ASP A 176 52.83 3.11 15.60
C ASP A 176 53.24 3.89 16.88
N HIS A 177 53.10 3.15 17.99
CA HIS A 177 53.53 3.22 19.40
C HIS A 177 52.41 3.65 20.37
N GLY A 178 52.00 2.93 21.41
CA GLY A 178 52.56 1.77 22.13
C GLY A 178 52.31 2.01 23.62
N SER A 179 51.56 1.14 24.32
CA SER A 179 51.51 1.13 25.80
C SER A 179 50.96 -0.20 26.33
N MET A 180 51.80 -0.87 27.12
CA MET A 180 51.57 -2.16 27.78
C MET A 180 50.84 -1.98 29.12
N PRO A 181 50.06 -2.98 29.60
CA PRO A 181 49.74 -3.13 31.02
C PRO A 181 50.56 -4.25 31.70
N MET A 182 50.85 -4.02 33.00
CA MET A 182 51.67 -4.86 33.89
C MET A 182 50.95 -6.14 34.37
N PRO A 183 51.69 -7.20 34.78
CA PRO A 183 51.13 -8.51 35.16
C PRO A 183 51.07 -8.74 36.68
N MET A 184 50.32 -9.76 37.14
CA MET A 184 50.52 -10.57 38.36
C MET A 184 49.48 -11.73 38.50
N PRO A 185 49.72 -12.80 39.31
CA PRO A 185 49.65 -14.19 38.81
C PRO A 185 48.71 -15.21 39.51
N SER A 186 48.40 -16.28 38.76
CA SER A 186 48.22 -17.75 39.04
C SER A 186 47.48 -18.24 40.31
N THR A 187 46.56 -19.24 40.29
CA THR A 187 46.69 -20.70 39.96
C THR A 187 45.27 -21.40 39.93
N PRO A 188 45.05 -22.76 39.85
CA PRO A 188 44.48 -23.42 38.66
C PRO A 188 43.27 -24.39 38.89
N ALA A 189 42.57 -24.79 37.81
CA ALA A 189 41.90 -26.10 37.62
C ALA A 189 41.21 -26.13 36.24
N THR A 190 41.81 -26.73 35.21
CA THR A 190 41.55 -28.10 34.71
C THR A 190 40.11 -28.37 34.22
N THR A 191 39.87 -28.29 32.91
CA THR A 191 38.96 -29.14 32.10
C THR A 191 39.31 -28.95 30.61
N PRO A 192 39.36 -30.01 29.76
CA PRO A 192 39.90 -29.92 28.40
C PRO A 192 38.88 -29.41 27.36
N ALA A 193 39.45 -28.86 26.28
CA ALA A 193 38.81 -28.27 25.10
C ALA A 193 37.98 -29.26 24.24
N PRO A 194 37.22 -28.71 23.28
CA PRO A 194 37.38 -29.16 21.90
C PRO A 194 37.86 -28.03 20.97
N SER A 195 38.80 -28.42 20.12
CA SER A 195 39.29 -27.85 18.86
C SER A 195 38.78 -26.47 18.42
N THR A 196 39.68 -25.50 18.50
CA THR A 196 39.66 -24.24 17.74
C THR A 196 39.90 -24.51 16.25
N SER A 197 38.87 -24.27 15.43
CA SER A 197 39.08 -23.83 14.04
C SER A 197 39.29 -22.30 14.07
N ALA A 198 40.29 -21.84 13.32
CA ALA A 198 40.69 -20.44 13.22
C ALA A 198 39.54 -19.50 12.81
N PRO A 199 39.58 -18.21 13.15
CA PRO A 199 38.64 -17.24 12.61
C PRO A 199 38.97 -17.02 11.14
N SER A 200 38.08 -17.50 10.27
CA SER A 200 37.97 -16.94 8.92
C SER A 200 37.66 -15.47 9.09
N THR A 201 38.55 -14.62 8.59
CA THR A 201 38.32 -13.20 8.33
C THR A 201 36.91 -13.00 7.80
N GLU A 202 36.05 -12.35 8.58
CA GLU A 202 34.80 -11.78 8.11
C GLU A 202 35.13 -10.84 6.96
N ALA A 203 34.93 -11.32 5.73
CA ALA A 203 34.61 -10.43 4.65
C ALA A 203 33.31 -9.74 5.07
N ALA A 204 33.37 -8.43 5.28
CA ALA A 204 32.19 -7.61 5.51
C ALA A 204 31.18 -7.92 4.40
N ASP A 205 30.06 -8.51 4.80
CA ASP A 205 28.96 -8.90 3.93
C ASP A 205 28.31 -7.62 3.37
N THR A 206 28.74 -7.20 2.19
CA THR A 206 28.17 -6.07 1.47
C THR A 206 26.75 -6.35 0.96
N SER A 207 26.21 -7.55 1.18
CA SER A 207 24.83 -7.93 0.84
C SER A 207 23.81 -7.53 1.92
N ALA A 208 24.24 -7.12 3.12
CA ALA A 208 23.35 -6.79 4.22
C ALA A 208 22.58 -5.45 4.06
N ASP A 209 22.98 -4.60 3.12
CA ASP A 209 22.37 -3.27 2.90
C ASP A 209 21.53 -3.19 1.61
N GLU A 210 21.45 -4.28 0.83
CA GLU A 210 20.62 -4.34 -0.38
C GLU A 210 19.17 -4.78 -0.03
N PRO A 211 18.15 -3.97 -0.36
CA PRO A 211 16.76 -4.31 -0.06
C PRO A 211 16.29 -5.58 -0.78
N PRO A 212 15.41 -6.37 -0.16
CA PRO A 212 15.01 -7.69 -0.67
C PRO A 212 14.18 -7.67 -1.96
N MET A 213 13.68 -6.52 -2.37
CA MET A 213 12.90 -6.34 -3.60
C MET A 213 13.26 -5.00 -4.22
N PRO A 214 13.19 -4.86 -5.56
CA PRO A 214 13.60 -3.63 -6.22
C PRO A 214 12.79 -2.42 -5.77
N GLY A 215 13.48 -1.30 -5.64
CA GLY A 215 12.91 0.00 -5.26
C GLY A 215 12.61 0.19 -3.78
N MET A 216 12.60 -0.88 -2.97
CA MET A 216 12.43 -0.78 -1.52
C MET A 216 13.49 0.16 -0.91
N ALA A 217 13.09 0.93 0.10
CA ALA A 217 14.01 1.70 0.92
C ALA A 217 14.80 0.79 1.87
N THR A 218 16.09 1.08 2.08
CA THR A 218 16.91 0.41 3.09
C THR A 218 16.48 0.81 4.50
N GLU A 219 16.95 0.09 5.51
CA GLU A 219 16.72 0.47 6.90
C GLU A 219 17.31 1.85 7.23
N ALA A 220 18.48 2.17 6.68
CA ALA A 220 19.13 3.45 6.84
C ALA A 220 18.33 4.59 6.20
N GLU A 221 17.77 4.38 5.01
CA GLU A 221 16.92 5.35 4.34
C GLU A 221 15.59 5.56 5.10
N MET A 222 14.98 4.49 5.61
CA MET A 222 13.80 4.59 6.46
C MET A 222 14.10 5.32 7.78
N ALA A 223 15.25 5.07 8.40
CA ALA A 223 15.70 5.80 9.59
C ALA A 223 15.90 7.29 9.29
N LYS A 224 16.50 7.61 8.14
CA LYS A 224 16.65 8.99 7.68
C LYS A 224 15.29 9.66 7.47
N LEU A 225 14.35 9.04 6.75
CA LEU A 225 13.01 9.60 6.53
C LEU A 225 12.28 9.88 7.86
N ARG A 226 12.39 9.00 8.86
CA ARG A 226 11.81 9.23 10.20
C ARG A 226 12.39 10.47 10.90
N SER A 227 13.69 10.73 10.71
CA SER A 227 14.40 11.84 11.33
C SER A 227 14.06 13.20 10.71
N LEU A 228 13.78 13.23 9.40
CA LEU A 228 13.51 14.47 8.68
C LEU A 228 12.16 15.07 9.06
N LYS A 229 12.04 16.38 8.86
CA LYS A 229 10.85 17.21 9.12
C LYS A 229 10.76 18.30 8.06
N GLY A 230 9.56 18.85 7.88
CA GLY A 230 9.33 19.94 6.93
C GLY A 230 9.67 19.56 5.50
N ARG A 231 10.17 20.55 4.76
CA ARG A 231 10.49 20.43 3.33
C ARG A 231 11.46 19.28 3.03
N ASP A 232 12.40 19.01 3.91
CA ASP A 232 13.37 17.91 3.70
C ASP A 232 12.68 16.54 3.80
N SER A 233 11.68 16.40 4.68
CA SER A 233 10.86 15.19 4.74
C SER A 233 10.01 15.03 3.49
N ASP A 234 9.44 16.12 2.98
CA ASP A 234 8.62 16.10 1.76
C ASP A 234 9.46 15.62 0.57
N VAL A 235 10.62 16.25 0.33
CA VAL A 235 11.52 15.88 -0.78
C VAL A 235 11.99 14.43 -0.67
N TYR A 236 12.44 14.01 0.52
CA TYR A 236 13.00 12.68 0.69
C TYR A 236 11.95 11.58 0.58
N PHE A 237 10.72 11.85 1.03
CA PHE A 237 9.58 10.97 0.77
C PHE A 237 9.31 10.81 -0.72
N LEU A 238 9.20 11.92 -1.47
CA LEU A 238 8.93 11.89 -2.91
C LEU A 238 10.01 11.09 -3.67
N GLN A 239 11.27 11.27 -3.27
CA GLN A 239 12.42 10.54 -3.82
C GLN A 239 12.33 9.04 -3.59
N LEU A 240 12.09 8.62 -2.34
CA LEU A 240 11.98 7.20 -2.00
C LEU A 240 10.75 6.56 -2.63
N MET A 241 9.61 7.25 -2.60
CA MET A 241 8.36 6.72 -3.15
C MET A 241 8.42 6.58 -4.68
N LEU A 242 9.11 7.50 -5.38
CA LEU A 242 9.32 7.36 -6.82
C LEU A 242 10.11 6.08 -7.15
N ARG A 243 11.24 5.86 -6.46
CA ARG A 243 12.06 4.66 -6.65
C ARG A 243 11.29 3.39 -6.26
N HIS A 244 10.51 3.46 -5.19
CA HIS A 244 9.66 2.36 -4.73
C HIS A 244 8.63 1.97 -5.78
N HIS A 245 7.89 2.91 -6.35
CA HIS A 245 6.93 2.65 -7.43
C HIS A 245 7.58 2.13 -8.71
N GLN A 246 8.73 2.68 -9.11
CA GLN A 246 9.50 2.17 -10.24
C GLN A 246 9.92 0.70 -10.01
N GLY A 247 10.30 0.38 -8.77
CA GLY A 247 10.55 -0.98 -8.33
C GLY A 247 9.31 -1.87 -8.40
N GLY A 248 8.13 -1.42 -7.97
CA GLY A 248 6.91 -2.22 -8.04
C GLY A 248 6.43 -2.54 -9.47
N ALA A 249 6.75 -1.67 -10.43
CA ALA A 249 6.23 -1.73 -11.80
C ALA A 249 6.45 -3.08 -12.50
N HIS A 250 7.67 -3.63 -12.43
CA HIS A 250 7.99 -4.89 -13.09
C HIS A 250 7.30 -6.09 -12.43
N MET A 251 7.09 -6.05 -11.11
CA MET A 251 6.38 -7.10 -10.37
C MET A 251 4.92 -7.19 -10.82
N MET A 252 4.26 -6.02 -10.94
CA MET A 252 2.87 -5.94 -11.38
C MET A 252 2.72 -6.33 -12.85
N ALA A 253 3.62 -5.88 -13.73
CA ALA A 253 3.59 -6.23 -15.14
C ALA A 253 3.72 -7.75 -15.33
N TYR A 254 4.59 -8.42 -14.56
CA TYR A 254 4.72 -9.87 -14.60
C TYR A 254 3.46 -10.57 -14.10
N ALA A 255 2.89 -10.12 -12.97
CA ALA A 255 1.68 -10.70 -12.41
C ALA A 255 0.43 -10.44 -13.26
N ALA A 256 0.41 -9.37 -14.06
CA ALA A 256 -0.67 -9.04 -14.99
C ALA A 256 -0.67 -9.93 -16.26
N ASP A 257 0.42 -10.63 -16.57
CA ASP A 257 0.51 -11.48 -17.77
C ASP A 257 -0.25 -12.81 -17.56
N PRO A 258 -1.24 -13.15 -18.41
CA PRO A 258 -1.94 -14.44 -18.36
C PRO A 258 -1.05 -15.67 -18.57
N LYS A 259 0.19 -15.51 -19.06
CA LYS A 259 1.17 -16.59 -19.13
C LYS A 259 1.77 -16.95 -17.77
N ASN A 260 1.79 -16.00 -16.84
CA ASN A 260 2.44 -16.16 -15.54
C ASN A 260 1.43 -16.48 -14.43
N VAL A 261 0.25 -15.88 -14.49
CA VAL A 261 -0.80 -15.99 -13.48
C VAL A 261 -2.09 -16.49 -14.12
N SER A 262 -2.66 -17.59 -13.63
CA SER A 262 -3.91 -18.13 -14.16
C SER A 262 -5.16 -17.45 -13.59
N GLN A 263 -5.08 -16.89 -12.39
CA GLN A 263 -6.19 -16.26 -11.67
C GLN A 263 -6.50 -14.87 -12.23
N ASP A 264 -7.64 -14.72 -12.91
CA ASP A 264 -8.09 -13.46 -13.52
C ASP A 264 -8.10 -12.30 -12.52
N TYR A 265 -8.64 -12.52 -11.31
CA TYR A 265 -8.73 -11.48 -10.28
C TYR A 265 -7.37 -11.01 -9.75
N VAL A 266 -6.34 -11.85 -9.79
CA VAL A 266 -4.97 -11.45 -9.43
C VAL A 266 -4.39 -10.55 -10.52
N ARG A 267 -4.58 -10.93 -11.80
CA ARG A 267 -4.12 -10.13 -12.96
C ARG A 267 -4.82 -8.79 -13.05
N ASP A 268 -6.11 -8.76 -12.76
CA ASP A 268 -6.93 -7.54 -12.79
C ASP A 268 -6.48 -6.54 -11.71
N LEU A 269 -6.15 -7.03 -10.51
CA LEU A 269 -5.58 -6.18 -9.47
C LEU A 269 -4.19 -5.67 -9.89
N ALA A 270 -3.30 -6.55 -10.35
CA ALA A 270 -1.96 -6.16 -10.79
C ALA A 270 -2.01 -5.10 -11.91
N SER A 271 -2.88 -5.28 -12.91
CA SER A 271 -3.10 -4.32 -14.00
C SER A 271 -3.66 -2.98 -13.50
N THR A 272 -4.47 -3.01 -12.45
CA THR A 272 -5.04 -1.80 -11.82
C THR A 272 -3.95 -1.05 -11.05
N MET A 273 -3.17 -1.77 -10.23
CA MET A 273 -2.04 -1.20 -9.49
C MET A 273 -1.02 -0.59 -10.46
N GLU A 274 -0.67 -1.26 -11.55
CA GLU A 274 0.28 -0.76 -12.55
C GLU A 274 -0.18 0.59 -13.13
N ARG A 275 -1.46 0.70 -13.48
CA ARG A 275 -2.04 1.94 -14.00
C ARG A 275 -2.04 3.06 -12.97
N THR A 276 -2.41 2.75 -11.73
CA THR A 276 -2.45 3.72 -10.63
C THR A 276 -1.04 4.21 -10.29
N GLN A 277 -0.09 3.29 -10.06
CA GLN A 277 1.31 3.63 -9.81
C GLN A 277 1.93 4.40 -10.98
N GLY A 278 1.60 4.08 -12.24
CA GLY A 278 2.07 4.84 -13.40
C GLY A 278 1.59 6.30 -13.43
N ASN A 279 0.44 6.61 -12.86
CA ASN A 279 -0.03 7.99 -12.70
C ASN A 279 0.61 8.68 -11.48
N GLU A 280 0.83 7.94 -10.40
CA GLU A 280 1.52 8.43 -9.21
C GLU A 280 2.99 8.76 -9.51
N ILE A 281 3.69 7.94 -10.30
CA ILE A 281 5.07 8.21 -10.79
C ILE A 281 5.13 9.58 -11.47
N LYS A 282 4.21 9.88 -12.39
CA LYS A 282 4.18 11.19 -13.08
C LYS A 282 3.96 12.34 -12.10
N THR A 283 3.10 12.14 -11.10
CA THR A 283 2.84 13.12 -10.05
C THR A 283 4.07 13.34 -9.18
N LEU A 284 4.74 12.28 -8.73
CA LEU A 284 5.98 12.31 -7.95
C LEU A 284 7.09 13.06 -8.69
N GLN A 285 7.27 12.76 -9.98
CA GLN A 285 8.24 13.45 -10.84
C GLN A 285 7.94 14.95 -10.99
N ALA A 286 6.67 15.31 -11.24
CA ALA A 286 6.27 16.71 -11.34
C ALA A 286 6.48 17.48 -10.03
N MET A 287 6.20 16.84 -8.89
CA MET A 287 6.48 17.41 -7.57
C MET A 287 7.98 17.59 -7.37
N LEU A 288 8.81 16.56 -7.58
CA LEU A 288 10.28 16.67 -7.45
C LEU A 288 10.88 17.78 -8.33
N ALA A 289 10.38 17.93 -9.56
CA ALA A 289 10.77 19.03 -10.45
C ALA A 289 10.41 20.40 -9.85
N THR A 290 9.24 20.54 -9.23
CA THR A 290 8.83 21.77 -8.51
C THR A 290 9.75 22.05 -7.31
N TYR A 291 10.25 21.01 -6.65
CA TYR A 291 11.23 21.12 -5.58
C TYR A 291 12.64 21.45 -6.06
N GLY A 292 12.94 21.26 -7.35
CA GLY A 292 14.30 21.32 -7.88
C GLY A 292 15.19 20.19 -7.35
N ALA A 293 14.59 19.07 -6.95
CA ALA A 293 15.29 17.94 -6.35
C ALA A 293 15.49 16.81 -7.37
N PRO A 294 16.67 16.15 -7.39
CA PRO A 294 16.93 15.03 -8.28
C PRO A 294 16.21 13.76 -7.82
N GLU A 295 15.98 12.84 -8.75
CA GLU A 295 15.52 11.47 -8.47
C GLU A 295 16.66 10.65 -7.81
N LEU A 296 16.31 9.65 -7.01
CA LEU A 296 17.28 8.67 -6.51
C LEU A 296 17.56 7.61 -7.58
N PRO A 297 18.78 7.07 -7.67
CA PRO A 297 19.04 5.92 -8.52
C PRO A 297 18.29 4.69 -7.99
N MET A 298 17.96 3.75 -8.88
CA MET A 298 17.54 2.41 -8.47
C MET A 298 18.65 1.75 -7.64
N ASN A 299 18.24 0.98 -6.63
CA ASN A 299 19.10 0.08 -5.89
C ASN A 299 19.33 -1.22 -6.65
#